data_AF-A0A497UWL3-F1
#
_entry.id   AF-A0A497UWL3-F1
#
_cell.length_a   1.000
_cell.length_b   1.000
_cell.length_c   1.000
_cell.angle_alpha   90.00
_cell.angle_beta   90.00
_cell.angle_gamma   90.00
#
_symmetry.space_group_name_H-M   'P 1'
#
loop_
_entity.id
_entity.type
_entity.pdbx_description
1 polymer ?
#
loop_
_entity_poly.entity_id
_entity_poly.type
_entity_poly.pdbx_seq_one_letter_code
_entity_poly.pdbx_strand_id
1 'polypeptide(L)'
;MKKKLILASLLFAVFASSCSDSSSDEFNNGNAGAAQKYLKTLTVTPTDGSDSPSNFVVNYDSSGRVSSITDGIQSNFFVYQNNNLANITGEGEPFRISELYQAPYQAYEIGEVLNYDSKGNPTDLRLFQENEYDGEIEEFTAKVTYDTAPNTFFYTLKAAGIIDVLDNVELNLNMQSLPPEIVKAKLLLPVNNPIKVVIKNASGAVVSTTQTDYVYTSDKYPTSATITETSEEGVSIVAVAYTYKQ
;
A
#
# COMPACT_ATOMS: atom_id res chain seq x y z
N MET A 1 -13.50 -38.47 -42.01
CA MET A 1 -13.61 -37.53 -43.15
C MET A 1 -12.87 -36.25 -42.80
N LYS A 2 -11.95 -35.85 -43.69
CA LYS A 2 -11.25 -34.56 -43.66
C LYS A 2 -12.25 -33.44 -43.95
N LYS A 3 -12.12 -32.30 -43.26
CA LYS A 3 -12.05 -31.00 -43.92
C LYS A 3 -10.81 -30.29 -43.39
N LYS A 4 -9.91 -29.96 -44.33
CA LYS A 4 -8.72 -29.11 -44.17
C LYS A 4 -8.88 -27.92 -45.12
N LEU A 5 -8.07 -26.90 -44.81
CA LEU A 5 -7.71 -25.65 -45.51
C LEU A 5 -8.49 -24.41 -45.07
N ILE A 6 -7.92 -23.45 -44.31
CA ILE A 6 -6.61 -22.73 -44.27
C ILE A 6 -6.69 -21.38 -45.01
N LEU A 7 -6.22 -20.34 -44.31
CA LEU A 7 -5.45 -19.10 -44.67
C LEU A 7 -6.12 -17.90 -43.99
N ALA A 8 -5.48 -16.96 -43.30
CA ALA A 8 -4.16 -16.75 -42.70
C ALA A 8 -4.25 -15.40 -41.96
N SER A 9 -3.28 -15.15 -41.07
CA SER A 9 -2.90 -13.84 -40.49
C SER A 9 -3.93 -13.11 -39.63
N LEU A 10 -3.86 -13.32 -38.31
CA LEU A 10 -3.38 -12.31 -37.36
C LEU A 10 -2.97 -13.03 -36.05
N LEU A 11 -1.66 -13.02 -35.77
CA LEU A 11 -0.99 -13.24 -34.47
C LEU A 11 -1.44 -14.47 -33.65
N PHE A 12 -0.71 -15.59 -33.64
CA PHE A 12 0.48 -15.76 -32.81
C PHE A 12 0.85 -14.54 -31.95
N ALA A 13 0.20 -14.41 -30.78
CA ALA A 13 0.76 -13.95 -29.51
C ALA A 13 -0.37 -13.67 -28.50
N VAL A 14 -0.96 -14.72 -27.91
CA VAL A 14 -1.52 -14.60 -26.56
C VAL A 14 -1.13 -15.84 -25.75
N PHE A 15 0.16 -16.14 -25.79
CA PHE A 15 0.88 -16.81 -24.71
C PHE A 15 2.01 -15.85 -24.33
N ALA A 16 1.64 -14.71 -23.75
CA ALA A 16 2.46 -13.69 -23.08
C ALA A 16 1.48 -12.57 -22.67
N SER A 17 0.66 -12.77 -21.64
CA SER A 17 0.95 -12.16 -20.35
C SER A 17 0.41 -13.03 -19.21
N SER A 18 1.14 -14.10 -18.90
CA SER A 18 1.42 -14.40 -17.50
C SER A 18 2.77 -13.79 -17.18
N CYS A 19 2.93 -12.49 -17.47
CA CYS A 19 3.88 -11.68 -16.72
C CYS A 19 3.16 -11.45 -15.41
N SER A 20 3.72 -12.01 -14.36
CA SER A 20 3.42 -11.61 -13.01
C SER A 20 3.91 -10.15 -12.95
N ASP A 21 3.00 -9.20 -13.21
CA ASP A 21 3.37 -7.80 -13.43
C ASP A 21 4.02 -7.26 -12.15
N SER A 22 5.12 -6.51 -12.29
CA SER A 22 5.71 -5.85 -11.13
C SER A 22 4.74 -4.81 -10.58
N SER A 23 4.85 -4.47 -9.30
CA SER A 23 4.05 -3.40 -8.69
C SER A 23 4.25 -2.07 -9.42
N SER A 24 5.41 -1.88 -10.05
CA SER A 24 5.67 -0.76 -10.97
C SER A 24 4.86 -0.84 -12.27
N ASP A 25 4.75 -2.02 -12.87
CA ASP A 25 3.97 -2.21 -14.09
C ASP A 25 2.48 -2.02 -13.83
N GLU A 26 1.95 -2.61 -12.75
CA GLU A 26 0.55 -2.42 -12.33
C GLU A 26 0.21 -0.95 -12.09
N PHE A 27 1.06 -0.24 -11.33
CA PHE A 27 0.87 1.19 -11.09
C PHE A 27 0.90 2.01 -12.38
N ASN A 28 1.88 1.76 -13.26
CA ASN A 28 2.02 2.48 -14.53
C ASN A 28 0.88 2.18 -15.51
N ASN A 29 0.38 0.95 -15.54
CA ASN A 29 -0.77 0.55 -16.35
C ASN A 29 -2.04 1.26 -15.89
N GLY A 30 -2.27 1.35 -14.56
CA GLY A 30 -3.41 2.05 -13.97
C GLY A 30 -3.31 3.59 -14.02
N ASN A 31 -2.09 4.13 -14.13
CA ASN A 31 -1.79 5.56 -14.00
C ASN A 31 -0.76 6.06 -15.04
N ALA A 32 -0.93 5.69 -16.31
CA ALA A 32 -0.01 6.07 -17.36
C ALA A 32 0.26 7.58 -17.40
N GLY A 33 1.54 7.97 -17.34
CA GLY A 33 1.96 9.37 -17.34
C GLY A 33 1.79 10.10 -16.00
N ALA A 34 1.59 9.38 -14.89
CA ALA A 34 1.64 9.97 -13.56
C ALA A 34 2.95 10.73 -13.34
N ALA A 35 2.85 11.95 -12.80
CA ALA A 35 4.03 12.70 -12.40
C ALA A 35 4.76 11.96 -11.28
N GLN A 36 6.09 12.09 -11.21
CA GLN A 36 6.88 11.51 -10.13
C GLN A 36 7.13 12.58 -9.06
N LYS A 37 6.39 12.50 -7.95
CA LYS A 37 6.65 13.31 -6.75
C LYS A 37 6.94 12.44 -5.55
N TYR A 38 7.84 12.94 -4.71
CA TYR A 38 8.32 12.28 -3.51
C TYR A 38 7.81 13.05 -2.30
N LEU A 39 7.15 12.35 -1.37
CA LEU A 39 6.64 12.95 -0.15
C LEU A 39 7.81 13.52 0.67
N LYS A 40 7.66 14.72 1.19
CA LYS A 40 8.62 15.36 2.09
C LYS A 40 8.07 15.44 3.49
N THR A 41 6.84 15.92 3.64
CA THR A 41 6.15 15.93 4.94
C THR A 41 4.70 15.51 4.81
N LEU A 42 4.21 14.87 5.88
CA LEU A 42 2.80 14.58 6.12
C LEU A 42 2.48 15.09 7.52
N THR A 43 1.59 16.07 7.63
CA THR A 43 1.13 16.58 8.92
C THR A 43 -0.32 16.18 9.12
N VAL A 44 -0.61 15.48 10.21
CA VAL A 44 -1.97 15.07 10.60
C VAL A 44 -2.40 15.88 11.81
N THR A 45 -3.51 16.59 11.67
CA THR A 45 -4.03 17.50 12.68
C THR A 45 -5.45 17.07 13.07
N PRO A 46 -5.66 16.58 14.30
CA PRO A 46 -7.00 16.39 14.85
C PRO A 46 -7.78 17.70 14.84
N THR A 47 -9.03 17.66 14.39
CA THR A 47 -9.83 18.90 14.21
C THR A 47 -10.66 19.25 15.45
N ASP A 48 -10.80 18.32 16.37
CA ASP A 48 -11.45 18.48 17.67
C ASP A 48 -10.54 19.16 18.73
N GLY A 49 -9.25 19.31 18.42
CA GLY A 49 -8.24 19.90 19.30
C GLY A 49 -7.86 19.03 20.49
N SER A 50 -8.17 17.73 20.45
CA SER A 50 -7.84 16.78 21.51
C SER A 50 -6.33 16.56 21.64
N ASP A 51 -5.61 16.60 20.52
CA ASP A 51 -4.18 16.31 20.45
C ASP A 51 -3.39 17.31 19.58
N SER A 52 -2.07 17.31 19.79
CA SER A 52 -1.15 18.09 18.95
C SER A 52 -0.98 17.45 17.57
N PRO A 53 -0.73 18.25 16.50
CA PRO A 53 -0.46 17.69 15.18
C PRO A 53 0.73 16.73 15.19
N SER A 54 0.57 15.56 14.55
CA SER A 54 1.66 14.64 14.28
C SER A 54 2.32 15.01 12.96
N ASN A 55 3.66 15.04 12.91
CA ASN A 55 4.38 15.48 11.73
C ASN A 55 5.41 14.46 11.28
N PHE A 56 5.13 13.78 10.17
CA PHE A 56 6.04 12.84 9.54
C PHE A 56 6.92 13.56 8.52
N VAL A 57 8.22 13.31 8.58
CA VAL A 57 9.23 13.87 7.67
C VAL A 57 9.97 12.72 7.00
N VAL A 58 10.03 12.76 5.67
CA VAL A 58 10.79 11.82 4.84
C VAL A 58 12.07 12.51 4.37
N ASN A 59 13.20 11.93 4.74
CA ASN A 59 14.52 12.42 4.36
C ASN A 59 15.10 11.56 3.23
N TYR A 60 15.87 12.19 2.36
CA TYR A 60 16.48 11.55 1.20
C TYR A 60 18.00 11.73 1.22
N ASP A 61 18.72 10.72 0.75
CA ASP A 61 20.16 10.81 0.52
C ASP A 61 20.48 11.58 -0.77
N SER A 62 21.78 11.77 -1.04
CA SER A 62 22.28 12.45 -2.25
C SER A 62 21.96 11.70 -3.55
N SER A 63 21.62 10.42 -3.47
CA SER A 63 21.19 9.59 -4.62
C SER A 63 19.67 9.62 -4.81
N GLY A 64 18.93 10.36 -3.97
CA GLY A 64 17.47 10.47 -4.04
C GLY A 64 16.72 9.29 -3.44
N ARG A 65 17.38 8.41 -2.69
CA ARG A 65 16.74 7.31 -1.95
C ARG A 65 16.27 7.81 -0.58
N VAL A 66 15.22 7.21 -0.02
CA VAL A 66 14.80 7.53 1.34
C VAL A 66 15.91 7.10 2.31
N SER A 67 16.42 8.02 3.13
CA SER A 67 17.45 7.73 4.13
C SER A 67 16.87 7.56 5.52
N SER A 68 15.81 8.31 5.85
CA SER A 68 15.07 8.14 7.09
C SER A 68 13.64 8.67 7.02
N ILE A 69 12.79 8.18 7.93
CA ILE A 69 11.45 8.69 8.20
C ILE A 69 11.36 8.94 9.70
N THR A 70 10.83 10.09 10.11
CA THR A 70 10.64 10.45 11.52
C THR A 70 9.29 11.13 11.74
N ASP A 71 8.67 10.92 12.89
CA ASP A 71 7.48 11.65 13.35
C ASP A 71 7.81 12.80 14.34
N GLY A 72 9.11 13.08 14.53
CA GLY A 72 9.62 14.05 15.52
C GLY A 72 9.91 13.46 16.91
N ILE A 73 9.46 12.23 17.17
CA ILE A 73 9.74 11.47 18.40
C ILE A 73 10.69 10.32 18.05
N GLN A 74 10.29 9.47 17.12
CA GLN A 74 11.01 8.29 16.68
C GLN A 74 11.54 8.46 15.26
N SER A 75 12.57 7.70 14.92
CA SER A 75 13.16 7.69 13.58
C SER A 75 13.47 6.28 13.11
N ASN A 76 13.10 6.00 11.86
CA ASN A 76 13.51 4.81 11.12
C ASN A 76 14.53 5.22 10.05
N PHE A 77 15.60 4.44 9.90
CA PHE A 77 16.70 4.67 8.97
C PHE A 77 16.79 3.52 7.98
N PHE A 78 16.96 3.86 6.70
CA PHE A 78 16.97 2.91 5.59
C PHE A 78 18.42 2.69 5.16
N VAL A 79 18.89 1.45 5.29
CA VAL A 79 20.27 1.06 5.00
C VAL A 79 20.31 0.24 3.72
N TYR A 80 21.15 0.67 2.77
CA TYR A 80 21.24 0.07 1.45
C TYR A 80 22.56 -0.68 1.26
N GLN A 81 22.51 -1.81 0.58
CA GLN A 81 23.68 -2.57 0.13
C GLN A 81 23.55 -2.88 -1.36
N ASN A 82 24.59 -2.58 -2.14
CA ASN A 82 24.57 -2.74 -3.61
C ASN A 82 23.34 -2.08 -4.27
N ASN A 83 22.96 -0.89 -3.78
CA ASN A 83 21.77 -0.13 -4.18
C ASN A 83 20.40 -0.74 -3.83
N ASN A 84 20.35 -1.89 -3.17
CA ASN A 84 19.09 -2.47 -2.70
C ASN A 84 18.88 -2.18 -1.22
N LEU A 85 17.62 -2.05 -0.79
CA LEU A 85 17.29 -1.94 0.63
C LEU A 85 17.72 -3.22 1.34
N ALA A 86 18.60 -3.08 2.33
CA ALA A 86 19.16 -4.20 3.07
C ALA A 86 18.55 -4.31 4.47
N ASN A 87 18.44 -3.20 5.20
CA ASN A 87 17.90 -3.15 6.55
C ASN A 87 17.10 -1.86 6.80
N ILE A 88 16.15 -1.94 7.73
CA ILE A 88 15.52 -0.77 8.37
C ILE A 88 15.91 -0.81 9.85
N THR A 89 16.49 0.27 10.35
CA THR A 89 16.95 0.38 11.76
C THR A 89 16.25 1.54 12.46
N GLY A 90 16.19 1.58 13.79
CA GLY A 90 15.53 2.66 14.52
C GLY A 90 15.62 2.48 16.02
N GLU A 91 14.58 2.89 16.75
CA GLU A 91 14.50 2.71 18.20
C GLU A 91 14.21 1.26 18.64
N GLY A 92 13.79 0.41 17.69
CA GLY A 92 13.58 -1.03 17.91
C GLY A 92 14.72 -1.91 17.38
N GLU A 93 14.50 -3.23 17.45
CA GLU A 93 15.41 -4.20 16.86
C GLU A 93 15.57 -3.95 15.36
N PRO A 94 16.82 -3.86 14.85
CA PRO A 94 17.09 -3.72 13.42
C PRO A 94 16.40 -4.81 12.62
N PHE A 95 15.60 -4.40 11.64
CA PHE A 95 14.90 -5.32 10.75
C PHE A 95 15.71 -5.57 9.48
N ARG A 96 16.15 -6.80 9.25
CA ARG A 96 16.89 -7.14 8.03
C ARG A 96 15.92 -7.63 6.95
N ILE A 97 16.04 -7.08 5.75
CA ILE A 97 15.24 -7.53 4.60
C ILE A 97 15.56 -8.98 4.23
N SER A 98 16.73 -9.51 4.59
CA SER A 98 17.02 -10.94 4.41
C SER A 98 16.23 -11.85 5.35
N GLU A 99 15.86 -11.37 6.54
CA GLU A 99 15.11 -12.16 7.54
C GLU A 99 13.67 -12.37 7.11
N LEU A 100 13.11 -11.42 6.34
CA LEU A 100 11.83 -11.58 5.65
C LEU A 100 11.78 -12.94 4.95
N TYR A 101 12.73 -13.28 4.09
CA TYR A 101 12.64 -14.51 3.28
C TYR A 101 12.93 -15.83 4.02
N GLN A 102 13.24 -15.79 5.33
CA GLN A 102 13.78 -16.95 6.06
C GLN A 102 12.88 -17.49 7.17
N ALA A 103 11.89 -16.73 7.64
CA ALA A 103 11.05 -17.13 8.77
C ALA A 103 9.56 -17.06 8.41
N PRO A 104 8.73 -18.01 8.88
CA PRO A 104 7.31 -17.74 9.01
C PRO A 104 7.15 -16.62 10.04
N TYR A 105 6.94 -15.39 9.59
CA TYR A 105 6.63 -14.30 10.48
C TYR A 105 5.25 -14.56 11.10
N GLN A 106 5.13 -14.44 12.42
CA GLN A 106 3.82 -14.45 13.09
C GLN A 106 3.37 -13.01 13.32
N ALA A 107 3.29 -12.21 12.26
CA ALA A 107 2.55 -10.96 12.33
C ALA A 107 1.06 -11.31 12.14
N TYR A 108 0.34 -11.53 13.24
CA TYR A 108 -1.11 -11.70 13.18
C TYR A 108 -1.83 -10.39 12.76
N GLU A 109 -3.04 -10.57 12.23
CA GLU A 109 -4.06 -9.59 11.79
C GLU A 109 -3.82 -8.74 10.53
N ILE A 110 -3.74 -9.31 9.31
CA ILE A 110 -4.02 -8.49 8.11
C ILE A 110 -4.76 -9.29 7.03
N GLY A 111 -5.78 -8.63 6.48
CA GLY A 111 -6.85 -9.20 5.68
C GLY A 111 -6.49 -9.81 4.33
N GLU A 112 -7.39 -10.64 3.83
CA GLU A 112 -7.34 -11.29 2.52
C GLU A 112 -8.03 -10.41 1.48
N VAL A 113 -7.38 -10.20 0.33
CA VAL A 113 -8.03 -9.53 -0.80
C VAL A 113 -8.92 -10.51 -1.53
N LEU A 114 -10.21 -10.22 -1.58
CA LEU A 114 -11.21 -11.04 -2.25
C LEU A 114 -11.42 -10.62 -3.70
N ASN A 115 -11.38 -9.30 -3.97
CA ASN A 115 -11.59 -8.75 -5.31
C ASN A 115 -10.71 -7.54 -5.59
N TYR A 116 -10.44 -7.31 -6.87
CA TYR A 116 -9.78 -6.12 -7.40
C TYR A 116 -10.70 -5.37 -8.37
N ASP A 117 -10.54 -4.05 -8.48
CA ASP A 117 -11.16 -3.28 -9.57
C ASP A 117 -10.41 -3.46 -10.89
N SER A 118 -10.92 -2.85 -11.97
CA SER A 118 -10.30 -2.93 -13.30
C SER A 118 -8.93 -2.25 -13.42
N LYS A 119 -8.51 -1.48 -12.42
CA LYS A 119 -7.21 -0.83 -12.37
C LYS A 119 -6.20 -1.58 -11.52
N GLY A 120 -6.63 -2.63 -10.80
CA GLY A 120 -5.78 -3.40 -9.89
C GLY A 120 -5.82 -2.90 -8.44
N ASN A 121 -6.78 -2.06 -8.05
CA ASN A 121 -6.94 -1.72 -6.63
C ASN A 121 -7.70 -2.82 -5.87
N PRO A 122 -7.28 -3.19 -4.65
CA PRO A 122 -8.00 -4.18 -3.84
C PRO A 122 -9.31 -3.58 -3.29
N THR A 123 -10.46 -4.16 -3.62
CA THR A 123 -11.78 -3.54 -3.35
C THR A 123 -12.61 -4.22 -2.28
N ASP A 124 -12.57 -5.54 -2.20
CA ASP A 124 -13.26 -6.30 -1.16
C ASP A 124 -12.21 -7.07 -0.37
N LEU A 125 -12.22 -6.89 0.96
CA LEU A 125 -11.26 -7.46 1.88
C LEU A 125 -11.98 -8.26 2.95
N ARG A 126 -11.34 -9.33 3.43
CA ARG A 126 -11.72 -10.04 4.65
C ARG A 126 -10.69 -9.73 5.73
N LEU A 127 -11.09 -9.10 6.82
CA LEU A 127 -10.20 -8.71 7.91
C LEU A 127 -10.37 -9.66 9.10
N PHE A 128 -9.30 -9.86 9.85
CA PHE A 128 -9.27 -10.68 11.05
C PHE A 128 -8.73 -9.83 12.19
N GLN A 129 -9.43 -9.83 13.32
CA GLN A 129 -9.03 -9.15 14.54
C GLN A 129 -9.13 -10.12 15.70
N GLU A 130 -8.05 -10.33 16.43
CA GLU A 130 -8.00 -11.05 17.70
C GLU A 130 -8.55 -10.15 18.81
N ASN A 131 -9.54 -10.66 19.53
CA ASN A 131 -10.12 -10.00 20.67
C ASN A 131 -9.13 -10.05 21.85
N GLU A 132 -8.72 -8.88 22.35
CA GLU A 132 -7.72 -8.78 23.41
C GLU A 132 -8.12 -9.46 24.73
N TYR A 133 -9.42 -9.72 24.95
CA TYR A 133 -9.91 -10.29 26.21
C TYR A 133 -9.85 -11.82 26.25
N ASP A 134 -10.15 -12.50 25.14
CA ASP A 134 -10.27 -13.96 25.09
C ASP A 134 -9.46 -14.63 23.97
N GLY A 135 -8.82 -13.85 23.10
CA GLY A 135 -8.04 -14.32 21.96
C GLY A 135 -8.91 -14.88 20.82
N GLU A 136 -10.23 -14.65 20.84
CA GLU A 136 -11.09 -15.07 19.74
C GLU A 136 -10.81 -14.23 18.49
N ILE A 137 -10.70 -14.88 17.34
CA ILE A 137 -10.54 -14.20 16.06
C ILE A 137 -11.92 -13.79 15.55
N GLU A 138 -12.20 -12.50 15.60
CA GLU A 138 -13.32 -11.86 14.95
C GLU A 138 -13.05 -11.60 13.47
N GLU A 139 -14.10 -11.74 12.66
CA GLU A 139 -14.02 -11.59 11.22
C GLU A 139 -14.88 -10.42 10.74
N PHE A 140 -14.26 -9.58 9.91
CA PHE A 140 -14.90 -8.43 9.28
C PHE A 140 -14.74 -8.49 7.76
N THR A 141 -15.57 -7.72 7.08
CA THR A 141 -15.40 -7.43 5.66
C THR A 141 -15.21 -5.94 5.45
N ALA A 142 -14.28 -5.56 4.60
CA ALA A 142 -14.06 -4.18 4.21
C ALA A 142 -14.31 -3.99 2.71
N LYS A 143 -15.03 -2.94 2.37
CA LYS A 143 -15.16 -2.47 0.99
C LYS A 143 -14.44 -1.15 0.82
N VAL A 144 -13.45 -1.14 -0.07
CA VAL A 144 -12.63 0.04 -0.38
C VAL A 144 -13.05 0.64 -1.72
N THR A 145 -13.21 1.95 -1.75
CA THR A 145 -13.47 2.72 -2.97
C THR A 145 -12.29 3.67 -3.20
N TYR A 146 -11.88 3.75 -4.45
CA TYR A 146 -10.75 4.56 -4.90
C TYR A 146 -11.23 5.69 -5.80
N ASP A 147 -10.46 6.78 -5.84
CA ASP A 147 -10.62 7.76 -6.89
C ASP A 147 -9.74 7.45 -8.11
N THR A 148 -9.57 8.44 -8.98
CA THR A 148 -8.76 8.28 -10.20
C THR A 148 -7.34 8.83 -10.07
N ALA A 149 -6.97 9.41 -8.93
CA ALA A 149 -5.65 9.95 -8.70
C ALA A 149 -4.68 8.80 -8.34
N PRO A 150 -3.42 8.84 -8.81
CA PRO A 150 -2.44 7.80 -8.48
C PRO A 150 -2.18 7.72 -6.98
N ASN A 151 -1.82 6.55 -6.47
CA ASN A 151 -1.39 6.37 -5.09
C ASN A 151 -0.22 7.34 -4.78
N THR A 152 -0.49 8.27 -3.88
CA THR A 152 0.40 9.37 -3.50
C THR A 152 1.76 8.89 -2.97
N PHE A 153 1.79 7.73 -2.32
CA PHE A 153 2.99 7.21 -1.66
C PHE A 153 3.87 6.40 -2.60
N PHE A 154 3.39 6.01 -3.78
CA PHE A 154 4.04 5.01 -4.65
C PHE A 154 5.52 5.32 -4.94
N TYR A 155 5.84 6.52 -5.44
CA TYR A 155 7.22 6.87 -5.76
C TYR A 155 8.10 7.08 -4.52
N THR A 156 7.51 7.40 -3.37
CA THR A 156 8.23 7.46 -2.09
C THR A 156 8.62 6.05 -1.64
N LEU A 157 7.68 5.10 -1.70
CA LEU A 157 7.93 3.67 -1.42
C LEU A 157 8.96 3.09 -2.39
N LYS A 158 8.91 3.49 -3.67
CA LYS A 158 9.91 3.12 -4.67
C LYS A 158 11.29 3.68 -4.34
N ALA A 159 11.39 4.96 -3.97
CA ALA A 159 12.65 5.57 -3.54
C ALA A 159 13.21 4.97 -2.24
N ALA A 160 12.35 4.37 -1.41
CA ALA A 160 12.76 3.61 -0.23
C ALA A 160 13.24 2.18 -0.53
N GLY A 161 13.10 1.71 -1.78
CA GLY A 161 13.37 0.32 -2.16
C GLY A 161 12.31 -0.68 -1.70
N ILE A 162 11.18 -0.21 -1.13
CA ILE A 162 10.10 -1.08 -0.64
C ILE A 162 9.40 -1.77 -1.82
N ILE A 163 9.16 -1.06 -2.92
CA ILE A 163 8.55 -1.64 -4.12
C ILE A 163 9.41 -2.78 -4.67
N ASP A 164 10.73 -2.60 -4.72
CA ASP A 164 11.64 -3.65 -5.18
C ASP A 164 11.65 -4.85 -4.22
N VAL A 165 11.50 -4.63 -2.91
CA VAL A 165 11.35 -5.73 -1.94
C VAL A 165 10.05 -6.50 -2.20
N LEU A 166 8.92 -5.80 -2.40
CA LEU A 166 7.63 -6.43 -2.70
C LEU A 166 7.66 -7.19 -4.04
N ASP A 167 8.37 -6.69 -5.04
CA ASP A 167 8.49 -7.35 -6.35
C ASP A 167 9.48 -8.52 -6.34
N ASN A 168 10.53 -8.48 -5.53
CA ASN A 168 11.47 -9.60 -5.38
C ASN A 168 10.86 -10.83 -4.68
N VAL A 169 9.73 -10.68 -3.98
CA VAL A 169 8.87 -11.78 -3.51
C VAL A 169 8.47 -12.66 -4.70
N GLU A 170 8.13 -12.07 -5.83
CA GLU A 170 7.65 -12.77 -7.03
C GLU A 170 8.74 -13.60 -7.73
N LEU A 171 9.98 -13.09 -7.75
CA LEU A 171 11.12 -13.79 -8.35
C LEU A 171 11.54 -15.05 -7.56
N ASN A 172 11.28 -15.07 -6.25
CA ASN A 172 11.60 -16.20 -5.36
C ASN A 172 10.48 -17.27 -5.28
N LEU A 173 9.34 -17.06 -5.96
CA LEU A 173 8.25 -18.06 -6.07
C LEU A 173 8.73 -19.41 -6.65
N ASN A 174 9.83 -19.40 -7.41
CA ASN A 174 10.41 -20.60 -8.00
C ASN A 174 11.32 -21.38 -7.03
N MET A 175 11.58 -20.91 -5.80
CA MET A 175 12.63 -21.51 -4.95
C MET A 175 12.28 -21.78 -3.48
N GLN A 176 11.26 -21.16 -2.84
CA GLN A 176 10.85 -21.52 -1.46
C GLN A 176 9.53 -20.86 -1.03
N SER A 177 8.91 -21.36 0.04
CA SER A 177 7.74 -20.75 0.69
C SER A 177 8.10 -19.35 1.21
N LEU A 178 7.49 -18.32 0.64
CA LEU A 178 7.64 -16.95 1.12
C LEU A 178 6.80 -16.75 2.39
N PRO A 179 7.12 -15.76 3.24
CA PRO A 179 6.26 -15.39 4.34
C PRO A 179 4.93 -14.86 3.80
N PRO A 180 3.79 -15.37 4.27
CA PRO A 180 2.47 -14.92 3.86
C PRO A 180 2.27 -13.40 3.98
N GLU A 181 2.96 -12.75 4.91
CA GLU A 181 2.83 -11.34 5.26
C GLU A 181 3.27 -10.43 4.11
N ILE A 182 4.39 -10.75 3.45
CA ILE A 182 4.91 -9.92 2.35
C ILE A 182 4.07 -10.11 1.10
N VAL A 183 3.62 -11.35 0.85
CA VAL A 183 2.68 -11.65 -0.24
C VAL A 183 1.41 -10.83 -0.05
N LYS A 184 0.85 -10.80 1.17
CA LYS A 184 -0.31 -9.98 1.51
C LYS A 184 -0.03 -8.48 1.35
N ALA A 185 1.11 -7.99 1.81
CA ALA A 185 1.49 -6.58 1.66
C ALA A 185 1.55 -6.15 0.18
N LYS A 186 2.06 -7.00 -0.71
CA LYS A 186 2.00 -6.78 -2.16
C LYS A 186 0.56 -6.77 -2.65
N LEU A 187 -0.25 -7.78 -2.29
CA LEU A 187 -1.64 -7.89 -2.73
C LEU A 187 -2.52 -6.71 -2.28
N LEU A 188 -2.19 -6.08 -1.15
CA LEU A 188 -2.92 -4.93 -0.59
C LEU A 188 -2.44 -3.58 -1.12
N LEU A 189 -1.35 -3.52 -1.91
CA LEU A 189 -0.80 -2.25 -2.41
C LEU A 189 -1.76 -1.63 -3.44
N PRO A 190 -2.38 -0.47 -3.16
CA PRO A 190 -3.30 0.14 -4.12
C PRO A 190 -2.54 0.95 -5.18
N VAL A 191 -3.09 1.01 -6.39
CA VAL A 191 -2.56 1.85 -7.47
C VAL A 191 -3.15 3.26 -7.46
N ASN A 192 -4.29 3.49 -6.80
CA ASN A 192 -4.97 4.77 -6.65
C ASN A 192 -5.17 5.14 -5.17
N ASN A 193 -5.52 6.41 -4.90
CA ASN A 193 -5.80 6.83 -3.53
C ASN A 193 -7.17 6.28 -3.06
N PRO A 194 -7.26 5.65 -1.88
CA PRO A 194 -8.54 5.24 -1.31
C PRO A 194 -9.30 6.48 -0.82
N ILE A 195 -10.59 6.57 -1.15
CA ILE A 195 -11.48 7.66 -0.71
C ILE A 195 -12.57 7.20 0.25
N LYS A 196 -12.83 5.89 0.32
CA LYS A 196 -13.82 5.35 1.23
C LYS A 196 -13.48 3.92 1.65
N VAL A 197 -13.65 3.63 2.93
CA VAL A 197 -13.61 2.28 3.47
C VAL A 197 -14.90 2.06 4.27
N VAL A 198 -15.60 0.96 4.02
CA VAL A 198 -16.77 0.55 4.81
C VAL A 198 -16.48 -0.80 5.41
N ILE A 199 -16.43 -0.87 6.75
CA ILE A 199 -16.18 -2.10 7.50
C ILE A 199 -17.51 -2.64 8.03
N LYS A 200 -17.71 -3.94 7.85
CA LYS A 200 -18.87 -4.67 8.37
C LYS A 200 -18.45 -5.86 9.19
N ASN A 201 -19.17 -6.13 10.28
CA ASN A 201 -19.00 -7.34 11.07
C ASN A 201 -19.61 -8.57 10.36
N ALA A 202 -19.47 -9.75 10.97
CA ALA A 202 -19.98 -11.02 10.43
C ALA A 202 -21.51 -11.03 10.19
N SER A 203 -22.29 -10.20 10.89
CA SER A 203 -23.74 -10.06 10.65
C SER A 203 -24.09 -9.18 9.45
N GLY A 204 -23.09 -8.52 8.85
CA GLY A 204 -23.25 -7.57 7.75
C GLY A 204 -23.60 -6.14 8.18
N ALA A 205 -23.66 -5.85 9.48
CA ALA A 205 -23.85 -4.51 10.01
C ALA A 205 -22.58 -3.67 9.83
N VAL A 206 -22.74 -2.40 9.44
CA VAL A 206 -21.62 -1.45 9.29
C VAL A 206 -21.15 -1.02 10.68
N VAL A 207 -19.87 -1.22 10.97
CA VAL A 207 -19.25 -0.89 12.26
C VAL A 207 -18.32 0.32 12.19
N SER A 208 -17.72 0.56 11.02
CA SER A 208 -16.97 1.79 10.74
C SER A 208 -17.10 2.19 9.28
N THR A 209 -17.12 3.48 9.02
CA THR A 209 -16.95 4.07 7.69
C THR A 209 -15.93 5.19 7.75
N THR A 210 -14.87 5.06 6.94
CA THR A 210 -13.89 6.12 6.73
C THR A 210 -14.14 6.74 5.36
N GLN A 211 -14.18 8.07 5.30
CA GLN A 211 -14.26 8.86 4.07
C GLN A 211 -13.04 9.79 4.01
N THR A 212 -12.45 9.95 2.83
CA THR A 212 -11.33 10.87 2.60
C THR A 212 -11.63 11.80 1.45
N ASP A 213 -11.54 13.10 1.73
CA ASP A 213 -11.77 14.18 0.78
C ASP A 213 -10.44 14.87 0.49
N TYR A 214 -9.84 14.55 -0.66
CA TYR A 214 -8.56 15.11 -1.08
C TYR A 214 -8.70 16.42 -1.86
N VAL A 215 -7.73 17.31 -1.69
CA VAL A 215 -7.50 18.46 -2.56
C VAL A 215 -6.21 18.24 -3.32
N TYR A 216 -6.28 18.25 -4.64
CA TYR A 216 -5.16 17.92 -5.53
C TYR A 216 -4.55 19.14 -6.20
N THR A 217 -3.26 19.03 -6.52
CA THR A 217 -2.60 19.84 -7.56
C THR A 217 -3.04 19.41 -8.96
N SER A 218 -2.67 20.18 -9.99
CA SER A 218 -2.86 19.82 -11.40
C SER A 218 -2.31 18.45 -11.78
N ASP A 219 -1.24 18.03 -11.09
CA ASP A 219 -0.54 16.77 -11.34
C ASP A 219 -1.15 15.60 -10.56
N LYS A 220 -2.34 15.77 -9.98
CA LYS A 220 -3.07 14.77 -9.19
C LYS A 220 -2.34 14.29 -7.92
N TYR A 221 -1.48 15.13 -7.35
CA TYR A 221 -0.90 14.92 -6.02
C TYR A 221 -1.65 15.73 -4.96
N PRO A 222 -2.05 15.12 -3.83
CA PRO A 222 -2.82 15.83 -2.82
C PRO A 222 -1.96 16.88 -2.13
N THR A 223 -2.49 18.07 -1.90
CA THR A 223 -1.90 19.10 -1.04
C THR A 223 -2.48 19.03 0.36
N SER A 224 -3.73 18.60 0.47
CA SER A 224 -4.41 18.37 1.73
C SER A 224 -5.49 17.30 1.61
N ALA A 225 -5.93 16.76 2.73
CA ALA A 225 -7.10 15.91 2.82
C ALA A 225 -7.87 16.17 4.11
N THR A 226 -9.16 15.87 4.11
CA THR A 226 -9.96 15.68 5.32
C THR A 226 -10.35 14.22 5.40
N ILE A 227 -10.04 13.57 6.52
CA ILE A 227 -10.43 12.19 6.77
C ILE A 227 -11.49 12.22 7.86
N THR A 228 -12.64 11.62 7.59
CA THR A 228 -13.75 11.48 8.54
C THR A 228 -14.01 10.00 8.77
N GLU A 229 -13.93 9.58 10.01
CA GLU A 229 -14.37 8.26 10.45
C GLU A 229 -15.70 8.38 11.20
N THR A 230 -16.61 7.46 10.94
CA THR A 230 -17.85 7.29 11.70
C THR A 230 -17.95 5.84 12.15
N SER A 231 -17.99 5.63 13.46
CA SER A 231 -18.11 4.33 14.11
C SER A 231 -19.13 4.38 15.26
N GLU A 232 -19.27 3.28 16.00
CA GLU A 232 -20.09 3.27 17.22
C GLU A 232 -19.57 4.22 18.31
N GLU A 233 -18.27 4.51 18.30
CA GLU A 233 -17.63 5.43 19.27
C GLU A 233 -17.89 6.91 18.94
N GLY A 234 -18.36 7.21 17.72
CA GLY A 234 -18.72 8.55 17.30
C GLY A 234 -18.10 8.93 15.96
N VAL A 235 -17.82 10.23 15.81
CA VAL A 235 -17.24 10.80 14.59
C VAL A 235 -15.87 11.39 14.92
N SER A 236 -14.83 10.92 14.23
CA SER A 236 -13.47 11.47 14.29
C SER A 236 -13.14 12.17 12.97
N ILE A 237 -12.52 13.34 13.05
CA ILE A 237 -12.15 14.12 11.86
C ILE A 237 -10.71 14.62 12.02
N VAL A 238 -9.86 14.30 11.05
CA VAL A 238 -8.49 14.80 10.96
C VAL A 238 -8.27 15.54 9.65
N ALA A 239 -7.49 16.62 9.71
CA ALA A 239 -6.99 17.33 8.55
C ALA A 239 -5.55 16.89 8.27
N VAL A 240 -5.24 16.63 7.00
CA VAL A 240 -3.91 16.19 6.56
C VAL A 240 -3.33 17.20 5.60
N ALA A 241 -2.06 17.57 5.78
CA ALA A 241 -1.30 18.41 4.87
C ALA A 241 -0.11 17.65 4.29
N TYR A 242 0.09 17.77 2.98
CA TYR A 242 1.14 17.07 2.24
C TYR A 242 2.11 18.07 1.64
N THR A 243 3.41 17.81 1.78
CA THR A 243 4.42 18.53 1.00
C THR A 243 5.31 17.53 0.26
N TYR A 244 5.87 17.97 -0.86
CA TYR A 244 6.71 17.15 -1.73
C TYR A 244 8.08 17.77 -1.87
N LYS A 245 9.06 16.92 -2.19
CA LYS A 245 10.38 17.35 -2.62
C LYS A 245 10.23 18.23 -3.87
N GLN A 246 10.93 19.37 -3.87
CA GLN A 246 11.06 20.26 -5.03
C GLN A 246 12.06 19.70 -6.03
#